data_AF-A0A3A8ASR4-F1
#
_entry.id   AF-A0A3A8ASR4-F1
#
_cell.length_a   1.000
_cell.length_b   1.000
_cell.length_c   1.000
_cell.angle_alpha   90.00
_cell.angle_beta   90.00
_cell.angle_gamma   90.00
#
_symmetry.space_group_name_H-M   'P 1'
#
loop_
_entity.id
_entity.type
_entity.pdbx_description
1 polymer ?
#
loop_
_entity_poly.entity_id
_entity_poly.type
_entity_poly.pdbx_seq_one_letter_code
_entity_poly.pdbx_strand_id
1 'polypeptide(L)'
;METDEMRILLVDDDPILRDLLATSLGREGFLNVTSACSAEQAVELVDSASEAFDCFLLDIMLEGMNGIELCRRLRQRVEYRIAPIIMITSNRAKAFMDRAFTAGATDFLRKPLDQAEVAGRIRTAMLLVEVMRQEQRGRQALQTLMANAGEFDLIDTTQRLCFPDVSDMLDYFEFENRFLRLKEGQYQMNLIRLQLEDPDELCQRHSRADILKLIHAISANVGKAIQVRRLWFAYIGAGRFIFCTIGPTGLASPAIPDRIREVAREAAHKITLEGNPEVRISVQPLSERRIISRQAALSIIRKEFDIVSRASAASLPTIDIIENHLFAKIDNIFSAADYNE
;
A
#
# COMPACT_ATOMS: atom_id res chain seq x y z
N MET A 1 -1.69 12.81 -14.71
CA MET A 1 -2.54 13.10 -15.87
C MET A 1 -2.77 14.59 -15.93
N GLU A 2 -2.45 15.22 -17.04
CA GLU A 2 -3.04 16.52 -17.37
C GLU A 2 -4.56 16.35 -17.49
N THR A 3 -5.33 17.35 -17.09
CA THR A 3 -6.81 17.30 -17.11
C THR A 3 -7.38 17.17 -18.53
N ASP A 4 -6.58 17.53 -19.55
CA ASP A 4 -6.92 17.45 -20.97
C ASP A 4 -7.15 16.03 -21.48
N GLU A 5 -6.48 15.02 -20.90
CA GLU A 5 -6.64 13.61 -21.31
C GLU A 5 -7.78 12.88 -20.58
N MET A 6 -8.37 13.51 -19.54
CA MET A 6 -9.32 12.82 -18.66
C MET A 6 -10.68 12.62 -19.34
N ARG A 7 -11.10 11.36 -19.45
CA ARG A 7 -12.37 10.97 -20.08
C ARG A 7 -13.50 10.97 -19.06
N ILE A 8 -14.42 11.93 -19.17
CA ILE A 8 -15.58 12.04 -18.27
C ILE A 8 -16.84 11.59 -19.00
N LEU A 9 -17.62 10.71 -18.38
CA LEU A 9 -18.97 10.39 -18.85
C LEU A 9 -20.02 11.12 -18.01
N LEU A 10 -20.75 12.04 -18.65
CA LEU A 10 -21.86 12.78 -18.05
C LEU A 10 -23.20 12.19 -18.49
N VAL A 11 -24.02 11.78 -17.53
CA VAL A 11 -25.32 11.15 -17.77
C VAL A 11 -26.41 11.95 -17.06
N ASP A 12 -27.29 12.55 -17.84
CA ASP A 12 -28.43 13.34 -17.37
C ASP A 12 -29.49 13.33 -18.47
N ASP A 13 -30.78 13.33 -18.19
CA ASP A 13 -31.84 13.35 -19.21
C ASP A 13 -32.09 14.77 -19.75
N ASP A 14 -31.75 15.81 -18.99
CA ASP A 14 -31.89 17.22 -19.38
C ASP A 14 -30.78 17.66 -20.35
N PRO A 15 -31.11 17.94 -21.64
CA PRO A 15 -30.12 18.37 -22.62
C PRO A 15 -29.46 19.71 -22.27
N ILE A 16 -30.20 20.63 -21.64
CA ILE A 16 -29.69 21.95 -21.29
C ILE A 16 -28.62 21.81 -20.21
N LEU A 17 -28.87 20.97 -19.21
CA LEU A 17 -27.92 20.71 -18.14
C LEU A 17 -26.67 19.99 -18.66
N ARG A 18 -26.82 19.00 -19.56
CA ARG A 18 -25.69 18.33 -20.19
C ARG A 18 -24.78 19.32 -20.92
N ASP A 19 -25.34 20.16 -21.78
CA ASP A 19 -24.57 21.14 -22.55
C ASP A 19 -23.89 22.18 -21.65
N LEU A 20 -24.61 22.65 -20.61
CA LEU A 20 -24.06 23.59 -19.64
C LEU A 20 -22.88 23.01 -18.88
N LEU A 21 -23.02 21.79 -18.35
CA LEU A 21 -21.96 21.12 -17.60
C LEU A 21 -20.78 20.76 -18.49
N ALA A 22 -21.00 20.22 -19.69
CA ALA A 22 -19.92 19.92 -20.62
C ALA A 22 -19.12 21.17 -20.99
N THR A 23 -19.81 22.28 -21.31
CA THR A 23 -19.17 23.57 -21.61
C THR A 23 -18.37 24.11 -20.42
N SER A 24 -18.97 24.01 -19.22
CA SER A 24 -18.35 24.50 -18.00
C SER A 24 -17.09 23.71 -17.63
N LEU A 25 -17.18 22.37 -17.68
CA LEU A 25 -16.06 21.48 -17.42
C LEU A 25 -14.92 21.71 -18.42
N GLY A 26 -15.24 21.98 -19.69
CA GLY A 26 -14.26 22.40 -20.68
C GLY A 26 -13.49 23.66 -20.29
N ARG A 27 -14.16 24.67 -19.71
CA ARG A 27 -13.49 25.90 -19.20
C ARG A 27 -12.60 25.63 -17.99
N GLU A 28 -12.90 24.59 -17.23
CA GLU A 28 -12.13 24.13 -16.07
C GLU A 28 -10.98 23.17 -16.45
N GLY A 29 -10.76 22.94 -17.76
CA GLY A 29 -9.65 22.13 -18.28
C GLY A 29 -9.99 20.65 -18.51
N PHE A 30 -11.26 20.25 -18.44
CA PHE A 30 -11.70 18.90 -18.79
C PHE A 30 -12.22 18.87 -20.22
N LEU A 31 -11.33 18.61 -21.18
CA LEU A 31 -11.67 18.71 -22.61
C LEU A 31 -12.41 17.48 -23.16
N ASN A 32 -12.31 16.32 -22.50
CA ASN A 32 -12.87 15.06 -23.00
C ASN A 32 -14.11 14.62 -22.21
N VAL A 33 -15.19 15.41 -22.33
CA VAL A 33 -16.50 15.10 -21.73
C VAL A 33 -17.41 14.46 -22.79
N THR A 34 -17.73 13.18 -22.60
CA THR A 34 -18.76 12.48 -23.37
C THR A 34 -20.07 12.55 -22.62
N SER A 35 -21.18 12.83 -23.31
CA SER A 35 -22.50 12.96 -22.69
C SER A 35 -23.46 11.84 -23.16
N ALA A 36 -24.34 11.40 -22.25
CA ALA A 36 -25.38 10.43 -22.51
C ALA A 36 -26.72 10.95 -21.95
N CYS A 37 -27.81 10.73 -22.68
CA CYS A 37 -29.16 11.16 -22.28
C CYS A 37 -29.91 10.13 -21.44
N SER A 38 -29.38 8.91 -21.29
CA SER A 38 -29.99 7.82 -20.54
C SER A 38 -28.93 6.89 -19.98
N ALA A 39 -29.30 6.09 -18.98
CA ALA A 39 -28.41 5.09 -18.41
C ALA A 39 -28.11 3.96 -19.41
N GLU A 40 -29.06 3.63 -20.28
CA GLU A 40 -28.91 2.66 -21.36
C GLU A 40 -27.85 3.12 -22.36
N GLN A 41 -27.94 4.37 -22.81
CA GLN A 41 -26.91 4.95 -23.70
C GLN A 41 -25.55 5.02 -23.00
N ALA A 42 -25.51 5.34 -21.70
CA ALA A 42 -24.26 5.35 -20.94
C ALA A 42 -23.61 3.95 -20.92
N VAL A 43 -24.39 2.88 -20.80
CA VAL A 43 -23.90 1.50 -20.89
C VAL A 43 -23.36 1.20 -22.29
N GLU A 44 -24.07 1.58 -23.35
CA GLU A 44 -23.61 1.39 -24.73
C GLU A 44 -22.30 2.13 -25.02
N LEU A 45 -22.16 3.36 -24.54
CA LEU A 45 -20.93 4.15 -24.67
C LEU A 45 -19.77 3.50 -23.92
N VAL A 46 -20.04 2.99 -22.72
CA VAL A 46 -19.04 2.25 -21.93
C VAL A 46 -18.64 0.94 -22.62
N ASP A 47 -19.58 0.21 -23.21
CA ASP A 47 -19.31 -1.05 -23.91
C ASP A 47 -18.57 -0.87 -25.24
N SER A 48 -18.82 0.25 -25.92
CA SER A 48 -18.23 0.55 -27.23
C SER A 48 -16.91 1.33 -27.15
N ALA A 49 -16.53 1.83 -25.97
CA ALA A 49 -15.36 2.67 -25.80
C ALA A 49 -14.05 1.89 -25.97
N SER A 50 -13.16 2.41 -26.81
CA SER A 50 -11.80 1.88 -26.99
C SER A 50 -10.90 2.07 -25.76
N GLU A 51 -11.19 3.06 -24.92
CA GLU A 51 -10.51 3.28 -23.65
C GLU A 51 -11.54 3.60 -22.57
N ALA A 52 -11.19 3.25 -21.34
CA ALA A 52 -12.06 3.43 -20.19
C ALA A 52 -12.29 4.92 -19.88
N PHE A 53 -13.50 5.25 -19.41
CA PHE A 53 -13.77 6.53 -18.76
C PHE A 53 -13.08 6.59 -17.39
N ASP A 54 -12.53 7.77 -17.07
CA ASP A 54 -11.84 8.01 -15.81
C ASP A 54 -12.79 8.42 -14.69
N CYS A 55 -13.89 9.11 -15.03
CA CYS A 55 -14.85 9.67 -14.07
C CYS A 55 -16.26 9.64 -14.64
N PHE A 56 -17.25 9.45 -13.77
CA PHE A 56 -18.67 9.43 -14.11
C PHE A 56 -19.43 10.49 -13.31
N LEU A 57 -20.25 11.28 -13.99
CA LEU A 57 -21.23 12.19 -13.41
C LEU A 57 -22.63 11.66 -13.75
N LEU A 58 -23.38 11.18 -12.77
CA LEU A 58 -24.64 10.47 -13.03
C LEU A 58 -25.82 11.16 -12.34
N ASP A 59 -26.85 11.57 -13.07
CA ASP A 59 -28.13 11.89 -12.44
C ASP A 59 -28.73 10.63 -11.79
N ILE A 60 -29.21 10.77 -10.56
CA ILE A 60 -29.98 9.74 -9.86
C ILE A 60 -31.31 9.49 -10.58
N MET A 61 -31.98 10.55 -11.02
CA MET A 61 -33.34 10.49 -11.54
C MET A 61 -33.30 10.46 -13.07
N LEU A 62 -33.15 9.26 -13.63
CA LEU A 62 -33.22 9.02 -15.07
C LEU A 62 -34.50 8.25 -15.42
N GLU A 63 -35.02 8.44 -16.62
CA GLU A 63 -36.07 7.58 -17.17
C GLU A 63 -35.53 6.17 -17.46
N GLY A 64 -36.32 5.13 -17.17
CA GLY A 64 -35.89 3.74 -17.31
C GLY A 64 -34.95 3.31 -16.18
N MET A 65 -33.71 2.96 -16.51
CA MET A 65 -32.70 2.62 -15.51
C MET A 65 -32.25 3.88 -14.76
N ASN A 66 -32.51 3.91 -13.45
CA ASN A 66 -32.06 5.02 -12.61
C ASN A 66 -30.54 5.03 -12.42
N GLY A 67 -29.98 6.19 -12.05
CA GLY A 67 -28.54 6.36 -11.90
C GLY A 67 -27.90 5.50 -10.81
N ILE A 68 -28.64 5.12 -9.76
CA ILE A 68 -28.12 4.23 -8.70
C ILE A 68 -27.91 2.81 -9.24
N GLU A 69 -28.81 2.34 -10.11
CA GLU A 69 -28.66 1.06 -10.79
C GLU A 69 -27.49 1.10 -11.77
N LEU A 70 -27.38 2.18 -12.55
CA LEU A 70 -26.22 2.40 -13.43
C LEU A 70 -24.91 2.38 -12.65
N CYS A 71 -24.85 3.09 -11.51
CA CYS A 71 -23.68 3.08 -10.62
C CYS A 71 -23.29 1.66 -10.19
N ARG A 72 -24.27 0.83 -9.77
CA ARG A 72 -24.01 -0.56 -9.39
C ARG A 72 -23.46 -1.37 -10.56
N ARG A 73 -24.02 -1.18 -11.77
CA ARG A 73 -23.58 -1.89 -12.98
C ARG A 73 -22.17 -1.48 -13.39
N LEU A 74 -21.82 -0.19 -13.29
CA LEU A 74 -20.46 0.29 -13.54
C LEU A 74 -19.47 -0.32 -12.54
N ARG A 75 -19.83 -0.42 -11.26
CA ARG A 75 -18.98 -1.02 -10.21
C ARG A 75 -18.71 -2.52 -10.38
N GLN A 76 -19.55 -3.23 -11.13
CA GLN A 76 -19.31 -4.65 -11.44
C GLN A 76 -18.19 -4.85 -12.47
N ARG A 77 -17.85 -3.81 -13.23
CA ARG A 77 -16.79 -3.86 -14.25
C ARG A 77 -15.42 -3.63 -13.62
N VAL A 78 -14.43 -4.40 -14.05
CA VAL A 78 -13.09 -4.40 -13.44
C VAL A 78 -12.41 -3.03 -13.63
N GLU A 79 -12.61 -2.40 -14.78
CA GLU A 79 -11.98 -1.14 -15.14
C GLU A 79 -12.47 0.03 -14.28
N TYR A 80 -13.72 -0.04 -13.80
CA TYR A 80 -14.37 1.06 -13.06
C TYR A 80 -14.52 0.79 -11.57
N ARG A 81 -13.89 -0.25 -11.01
CA ARG A 81 -13.98 -0.56 -9.56
C ARG A 81 -13.57 0.62 -8.69
N ILE A 82 -12.57 1.37 -9.13
CA ILE A 82 -12.02 2.52 -8.40
C ILE A 82 -12.30 3.85 -9.08
N ALA A 83 -12.90 3.88 -10.27
CA ALA A 83 -13.19 5.13 -10.98
C ALA A 83 -14.17 5.99 -10.17
N PRO A 84 -14.00 7.32 -10.06
CA PRO A 84 -14.95 8.15 -9.35
C PRO A 84 -16.33 8.10 -10.00
N ILE A 85 -17.36 7.89 -9.19
CA ILE A 85 -18.77 8.06 -9.62
C ILE A 85 -19.39 9.11 -8.71
N ILE A 86 -19.69 10.27 -9.27
CA ILE A 86 -20.31 11.39 -8.57
C ILE A 86 -21.79 11.45 -8.96
N MET A 87 -22.65 11.31 -7.97
CA MET A 87 -24.10 11.29 -8.19
C MET A 87 -24.66 12.70 -8.13
N ILE A 88 -25.42 13.11 -9.14
CA ILE A 88 -26.11 14.39 -9.21
C ILE A 88 -27.59 14.16 -8.86
N THR A 89 -28.20 15.02 -8.04
CA THR A 89 -29.62 14.85 -7.70
C THR A 89 -30.35 16.15 -7.38
N SER A 90 -31.62 16.22 -7.75
CA SER A 90 -32.57 17.24 -7.27
C SER A 90 -33.18 16.89 -5.91
N ASN A 91 -33.06 15.63 -5.44
CA ASN A 91 -33.77 15.15 -4.27
C ASN A 91 -32.97 15.37 -2.97
N ARG A 92 -33.62 15.91 -1.94
CA ARG A 92 -33.02 16.17 -0.61
C ARG A 92 -33.14 14.99 0.37
N ALA A 93 -33.84 13.92 -0.01
CA ALA A 93 -34.12 12.80 0.88
C ALA A 93 -32.85 11.97 1.18
N LYS A 94 -32.55 11.81 2.48
CA LYS A 94 -31.39 11.07 2.98
C LYS A 94 -31.30 9.63 2.47
N ALA A 95 -32.45 8.96 2.31
CA ALA A 95 -32.53 7.59 1.83
C ALA A 95 -31.94 7.39 0.41
N PHE A 96 -31.93 8.41 -0.46
CA PHE A 96 -31.30 8.30 -1.78
C PHE A 96 -29.77 8.39 -1.68
N MET A 97 -29.25 9.25 -0.80
CA MET A 97 -27.81 9.36 -0.56
C MET A 97 -27.25 8.05 0.01
N ASP A 98 -27.92 7.48 1.01
CA ASP A 98 -27.47 6.22 1.64
C ASP A 98 -27.45 5.07 0.60
N ARG A 99 -28.46 4.99 -0.28
CA ARG A 99 -28.51 4.00 -1.36
C ARG A 99 -27.43 4.21 -2.41
N ALA A 100 -27.15 5.45 -2.78
CA ALA A 100 -26.10 5.79 -3.75
C ALA A 100 -24.71 5.37 -3.24
N PHE A 101 -24.37 5.69 -1.98
CA PHE A 101 -23.11 5.23 -1.37
C PHE A 101 -23.04 3.70 -1.27
N THR A 102 -24.15 3.05 -0.91
CA THR A 102 -24.23 1.58 -0.87
C THR A 102 -24.03 0.95 -2.26
N ALA A 103 -24.45 1.62 -3.33
CA ALA A 103 -24.21 1.19 -4.70
C ALA A 103 -22.76 1.41 -5.18
N GLY A 104 -21.95 2.17 -4.42
CA GLY A 104 -20.54 2.43 -4.69
C GLY A 104 -20.24 3.83 -5.21
N ALA A 105 -21.15 4.79 -5.07
CA ALA A 105 -20.87 6.20 -5.38
C ALA A 105 -19.70 6.73 -4.54
N THR A 106 -18.85 7.56 -5.15
CA THR A 106 -17.70 8.19 -4.50
C THR A 106 -18.12 9.46 -3.76
N ASP A 107 -18.98 10.26 -4.38
CA ASP A 107 -19.51 11.49 -3.81
C ASP A 107 -20.90 11.79 -4.40
N PHE A 108 -21.56 12.83 -3.90
CA PHE A 108 -22.81 13.33 -4.45
C PHE A 108 -22.84 14.87 -4.50
N LEU A 109 -23.59 15.39 -5.46
CA LEU A 109 -23.86 16.80 -5.67
C LEU A 109 -25.36 17.05 -5.81
N ARG A 110 -25.79 18.20 -5.32
CA ARG A 110 -27.21 18.59 -5.35
C ARG A 110 -27.44 19.67 -6.39
N LYS A 111 -28.51 19.54 -7.17
CA LYS A 111 -29.00 20.61 -8.05
C LYS A 111 -29.61 21.73 -7.17
N PRO A 112 -29.42 23.03 -7.51
CA PRO A 112 -28.67 23.54 -8.66
C PRO A 112 -27.15 23.41 -8.45
N LEU A 113 -26.44 23.02 -9.52
CA LEU A 113 -25.00 22.76 -9.47
C LEU A 113 -24.20 24.06 -9.64
N ASP A 114 -23.23 24.27 -8.74
CA ASP A 114 -22.15 25.23 -8.98
C ASP A 114 -21.06 24.54 -9.82
N GLN A 115 -20.74 25.16 -10.95
CA GLN A 115 -19.74 24.72 -11.91
C GLN A 115 -18.35 24.51 -11.28
N ALA A 116 -17.93 25.44 -10.42
CA ALA A 116 -16.66 25.35 -9.73
C ALA A 116 -16.68 24.22 -8.67
N GLU A 117 -17.84 23.96 -8.05
CA GLU A 117 -17.98 22.85 -7.11
C GLU A 117 -17.84 21.51 -7.84
N VAL A 118 -18.53 21.31 -8.97
CA VAL A 118 -18.44 20.07 -9.75
C VAL A 118 -16.98 19.78 -10.13
N ALA A 119 -16.28 20.77 -10.68
CA ALA A 119 -14.87 20.64 -11.06
C ALA A 119 -13.96 20.33 -9.86
N GLY A 120 -14.16 21.01 -8.71
CA GLY A 120 -13.42 20.74 -7.49
C GLY A 120 -13.62 19.33 -6.95
N ARG A 121 -14.84 18.79 -7.07
CA ARG A 121 -15.20 17.43 -6.63
C ARG A 121 -14.56 16.37 -7.50
N ILE A 122 -14.57 16.57 -8.82
CA ILE A 122 -13.86 15.70 -9.77
C ILE A 122 -12.38 15.65 -9.43
N ARG A 123 -11.73 16.81 -9.26
CA ARG A 123 -10.29 16.90 -8.91
C ARG A 123 -9.98 16.17 -7.61
N THR A 124 -10.80 16.37 -6.58
CA THR A 124 -10.62 15.74 -5.26
C THR A 124 -10.78 14.22 -5.35
N ALA A 125 -11.84 13.75 -6.01
CA ALA A 125 -12.06 12.32 -6.18
C ALA A 125 -10.94 11.67 -7.00
N MET A 126 -10.38 12.37 -7.99
CA MET A 126 -9.29 11.86 -8.80
C MET A 126 -7.96 11.78 -8.06
N LEU A 127 -7.68 12.73 -7.16
CA LEU A 127 -6.52 12.64 -6.28
C LEU A 127 -6.57 11.37 -5.42
N LEU A 128 -7.75 11.01 -4.91
CA LEU A 128 -7.92 9.77 -4.13
C LEU A 128 -7.61 8.53 -4.97
N VAL A 129 -8.07 8.49 -6.22
CA VAL A 129 -7.80 7.37 -7.14
C VAL A 129 -6.33 7.28 -7.51
N GLU A 130 -5.65 8.40 -7.75
CA GLU A 130 -4.23 8.41 -8.05
C GLU A 130 -3.40 7.89 -6.88
N VAL A 131 -3.73 8.30 -5.65
CA VAL A 131 -3.10 7.77 -4.44
C VAL A 131 -3.28 6.26 -4.33
N MET A 132 -4.49 5.74 -4.57
CA MET A 132 -4.76 4.30 -4.55
C MET A 132 -3.99 3.55 -5.66
N ARG A 133 -3.93 4.11 -6.88
CA ARG A 133 -3.16 3.54 -8.00
C ARG A 133 -1.67 3.51 -7.69
N GLN A 134 -1.13 4.56 -7.07
CA GLN A 134 0.27 4.62 -6.66
C GLN A 134 0.60 3.57 -5.60
N GLU A 135 -0.25 3.40 -4.59
CA GLU A 135 -0.08 2.33 -3.59
C GLU A 135 -0.07 0.95 -4.27
N GLN A 136 -1.01 0.71 -5.18
CA GLN A 136 -1.12 -0.56 -5.89
C GLN A 136 0.08 -0.82 -6.83
N ARG A 137 0.53 0.19 -7.57
CA ARG A 137 1.73 0.11 -8.42
C ARG A 137 2.99 -0.13 -7.61
N GLY A 138 3.15 0.58 -6.48
CA GLY A 138 4.27 0.37 -5.56
C GLY A 138 4.29 -1.07 -5.01
N ARG A 139 3.13 -1.57 -4.58
CA ARG A 139 2.97 -2.96 -4.11
C ARG A 139 3.28 -3.97 -5.22
N GLN A 140 2.79 -3.75 -6.44
CA GLN A 140 3.06 -4.62 -7.58
C GLN A 140 4.53 -4.60 -8.01
N ALA A 141 5.15 -3.42 -8.11
CA ALA A 141 6.56 -3.29 -8.44
C ALA A 141 7.45 -4.01 -7.42
N LEU A 142 7.14 -3.85 -6.13
CA LEU A 142 7.80 -4.59 -5.06
C LEU A 142 7.60 -6.10 -5.19
N GLN A 143 6.37 -6.56 -5.46
CA GLN A 143 6.08 -7.98 -5.68
C GLN A 143 6.86 -8.55 -6.88
N THR A 144 6.97 -7.80 -7.98
CA THR A 144 7.75 -8.21 -9.16
C THR A 144 9.25 -8.25 -8.83
N LEU A 145 9.77 -7.27 -8.11
CA LEU A 145 11.16 -7.29 -7.62
C LEU A 145 11.41 -8.48 -6.70
N MET A 146 10.46 -8.81 -5.82
CA MET A 146 10.55 -9.98 -4.94
C MET A 146 10.44 -11.30 -5.70
N ALA A 147 9.66 -11.35 -6.79
CA ALA A 147 9.53 -12.52 -7.65
C ALA A 147 10.80 -12.76 -8.49
N ASN A 148 11.43 -11.67 -8.97
CA ASN A 148 12.63 -11.70 -9.80
C ASN A 148 13.94 -11.52 -9.01
N ALA A 149 13.87 -11.46 -7.67
CA ALA A 149 15.04 -11.34 -6.80
C ALA A 149 16.04 -12.52 -6.93
N GLY A 150 15.66 -13.62 -7.60
CA GLY A 150 16.58 -14.68 -8.00
C GLY A 150 17.58 -14.27 -9.08
N GLU A 151 17.26 -13.29 -9.94
CA GLU A 151 18.15 -12.79 -11.00
C GLU A 151 19.02 -11.61 -10.54
N PHE A 152 18.50 -10.81 -9.61
CA PHE A 152 19.15 -9.59 -9.12
C PHE A 152 19.50 -9.73 -7.64
N ASP A 153 20.72 -10.19 -7.39
CA ASP A 153 21.34 -10.39 -6.07
C ASP A 153 21.67 -9.04 -5.36
N LEU A 154 20.83 -8.02 -5.55
CA LEU A 154 21.05 -6.62 -5.16
C LEU A 154 20.51 -6.25 -3.76
N ILE A 155 19.62 -7.07 -3.19
CA ILE A 155 18.99 -6.76 -1.89
C ILE A 155 19.66 -7.59 -0.80
N ASP A 156 20.51 -6.93 -0.02
CA ASP A 156 21.16 -7.50 1.15
C ASP A 156 20.16 -7.59 2.32
N THR A 157 19.68 -8.79 2.60
CA THR A 157 18.74 -9.08 3.70
C THR A 157 19.39 -8.94 5.09
N THR A 158 20.72 -8.83 5.16
CA THR A 158 21.42 -8.50 6.41
C THR A 158 21.29 -7.03 6.80
N GLN A 159 20.91 -6.17 5.84
CA GLN A 159 20.71 -4.73 6.07
C GLN A 159 19.25 -4.38 6.38
N ARG A 160 19.02 -3.13 6.79
CA ARG A 160 17.67 -2.58 7.00
C ARG A 160 16.87 -2.62 5.70
N LEU A 161 15.59 -2.95 5.82
CA LEU A 161 14.65 -3.02 4.71
C LEU A 161 13.34 -2.39 5.14
N CYS A 162 12.66 -1.75 4.19
CA CYS A 162 11.33 -1.21 4.38
C CYS A 162 10.46 -1.66 3.20
N PHE A 163 9.26 -2.14 3.51
CA PHE A 163 8.27 -2.53 2.52
C PHE A 163 7.14 -1.49 2.51
N PRO A 164 7.10 -0.58 1.51
CA PRO A 164 6.13 0.52 1.50
C PRO A 164 4.67 0.06 1.43
N ASP A 165 4.43 -1.18 1.00
CA ASP A 165 3.11 -1.77 0.89
C ASP A 165 2.58 -2.36 2.21
N VAL A 166 3.44 -2.43 3.23
CA VAL A 166 3.11 -2.92 4.57
C VAL A 166 2.75 -1.74 5.47
N SER A 167 1.50 -1.72 5.93
CA SER A 167 1.00 -0.69 6.84
C SER A 167 1.77 -0.69 8.17
N ASP A 168 2.01 0.50 8.72
CA ASP A 168 2.72 0.75 9.99
C ASP A 168 4.22 0.33 10.03
N MET A 169 4.74 -0.24 8.93
CA MET A 169 6.17 -0.48 8.76
C MET A 169 6.87 0.82 8.34
N LEU A 170 8.00 1.10 8.99
CA LEU A 170 8.83 2.27 8.75
C LEU A 170 10.27 1.82 8.45
N ASP A 171 10.99 2.58 7.63
CA ASP A 171 12.45 2.48 7.61
C ASP A 171 12.99 2.82 9.01
N TYR A 172 14.12 2.23 9.40
CA TYR A 172 14.71 2.45 10.72
C TYR A 172 14.90 3.93 11.06
N PHE A 173 15.38 4.76 10.12
CA PHE A 173 15.58 6.18 10.39
C PHE A 173 14.27 6.94 10.49
N GLU A 174 13.24 6.54 9.74
CA GLU A 174 11.91 7.11 9.93
C GLU A 174 11.33 6.70 11.28
N PHE A 175 11.46 5.42 11.65
CA PHE A 175 11.07 4.88 12.95
C PHE A 175 11.72 5.66 14.09
N GLU A 176 13.03 5.90 14.04
CA GLU A 176 13.77 6.72 14.99
C GLU A 176 13.24 8.18 15.02
N ASN A 177 13.06 8.78 13.84
CA ASN A 177 12.56 10.15 13.71
C ASN A 177 11.15 10.33 14.31
N ARG A 178 10.30 9.29 14.33
CA ARG A 178 8.99 9.36 15.00
C ARG A 178 9.13 9.63 16.50
N PHE A 179 10.10 9.02 17.18
CA PHE A 179 10.36 9.28 18.60
C PHE A 179 10.90 10.69 18.84
N LEU A 180 11.74 11.20 17.93
CA LEU A 180 12.25 12.58 18.01
C LEU A 180 11.13 13.62 17.89
N ARG A 181 10.09 13.33 17.09
CA ARG A 181 8.91 14.20 16.88
C ARG A 181 7.83 14.07 17.97
N LEU A 182 7.96 13.14 18.91
CA LEU A 182 7.04 13.07 20.05
C LEU A 182 7.15 14.35 20.88
N LYS A 183 5.99 14.98 21.19
CA LYS A 183 5.91 16.13 22.09
C LYS A 183 6.50 15.79 23.46
N GLU A 184 6.94 16.78 24.22
CA GLU A 184 7.33 16.53 25.60
C GLU A 184 6.13 16.01 26.42
N GLY A 185 6.35 14.93 27.16
CA GLY A 185 5.29 14.25 27.90
C GLY A 185 5.70 12.85 28.36
N GLN A 186 4.89 12.27 29.24
CA GLN A 186 5.02 10.88 29.65
C GLN A 186 4.23 9.99 28.69
N TYR A 187 4.92 9.03 28.09
CA TYR A 187 4.33 8.05 27.20
C TYR A 187 4.19 6.71 27.92
N GLN A 188 3.36 5.82 27.39
CA GLN A 188 3.36 4.42 27.80
C GLN A 188 3.80 3.62 26.59
N MET A 189 5.11 3.42 26.48
CA MET A 189 5.73 2.74 25.34
C MET A 189 6.18 1.34 25.74
N ASN A 190 5.91 0.37 24.85
CA ASN A 190 6.49 -0.97 24.92
C ASN A 190 7.30 -1.20 23.66
N LEU A 191 8.56 -1.61 23.84
CA LEU A 191 9.44 -2.01 22.76
C LEU A 191 9.57 -3.52 22.75
N ILE A 192 9.40 -4.13 21.59
CA ILE A 192 9.42 -5.57 21.40
C ILE A 192 10.38 -5.90 20.27
N ARG A 193 11.21 -6.92 20.48
CA ARG A 193 12.08 -7.49 19.45
C ARG A 193 11.48 -8.78 18.95
N LEU A 194 11.47 -8.95 17.63
CA LEU A 194 11.36 -10.26 16.98
C LEU A 194 12.70 -10.57 16.32
N GLN A 195 13.18 -11.80 16.50
CA GLN A 195 14.40 -12.31 15.89
C GLN A 195 14.10 -13.65 15.21
N LEU A 196 14.46 -13.74 13.93
CA LEU A 196 14.64 -15.01 13.23
C LEU A 196 15.93 -15.65 13.77
N GLU A 197 15.84 -16.82 14.39
CA GLU A 197 17.02 -17.53 14.89
C GLU A 197 17.88 -18.02 13.72
N ASP A 198 19.20 -18.07 13.95
CA ASP A 198 20.21 -18.53 12.98
C ASP A 198 20.08 -17.88 11.58
N PRO A 199 20.11 -16.53 11.47
CA PRO A 199 19.96 -15.84 10.20
C PRO A 199 21.04 -16.22 9.18
N ASP A 200 22.24 -16.57 9.64
CA ASP A 200 23.35 -17.02 8.78
C ASP A 200 23.07 -18.39 8.17
N GLU A 201 22.48 -19.32 8.95
CA GLU A 201 22.08 -20.64 8.46
C GLU A 201 20.92 -20.53 7.45
N LEU A 202 19.99 -19.60 7.69
CA LEU A 202 18.91 -19.28 6.75
C LEU A 202 19.47 -18.73 5.42
N CYS A 203 20.45 -17.82 5.49
CA CYS A 203 21.15 -17.26 4.33
C CYS A 203 21.98 -18.29 3.57
N GLN A 204 22.51 -19.31 4.24
CA GLN A 204 23.27 -20.39 3.59
C GLN A 204 22.37 -21.42 2.89
N ARG A 205 21.15 -21.63 3.41
CA ARG A 205 20.24 -22.68 2.92
C ARG A 205 19.22 -22.22 1.91
N HIS A 206 18.87 -20.94 1.91
CA HIS A 206 17.81 -20.39 1.08
C HIS A 206 18.31 -19.23 0.24
N SER A 207 17.69 -19.05 -0.93
CA SER A 207 18.00 -17.91 -1.78
C SER A 207 17.65 -16.60 -1.07
N ARG A 208 18.36 -15.51 -1.40
CA ARG A 208 18.03 -14.18 -0.85
C ARG A 208 16.59 -13.76 -1.18
N ALA A 209 16.07 -14.19 -2.32
CA ALA A 209 14.68 -13.97 -2.73
C ALA A 209 13.68 -14.63 -1.76
N ASP A 210 13.96 -15.85 -1.32
CA ASP A 210 13.08 -16.58 -0.39
C ASP A 210 13.11 -15.99 1.02
N ILE A 211 14.29 -15.52 1.45
CA ILE A 211 14.44 -14.77 2.70
C ILE A 211 13.69 -13.44 2.63
N LEU A 212 13.77 -12.74 1.51
CA LEU A 212 13.04 -11.48 1.31
C LEU A 212 11.52 -11.72 1.33
N LYS A 213 11.03 -12.78 0.68
CA LYS A 213 9.63 -13.23 0.76
C LYS A 213 9.21 -13.55 2.18
N LEU A 214 10.07 -14.22 2.96
CA LEU A 214 9.82 -14.53 4.36
C LEU A 214 9.68 -13.24 5.20
N ILE A 215 10.63 -12.30 5.09
CA ILE A 215 10.61 -11.04 5.83
C ILE A 215 9.36 -10.23 5.46
N HIS A 216 9.01 -10.14 4.18
CA HIS A 216 7.79 -9.47 3.72
C HIS A 216 6.52 -10.14 4.24
N ALA A 217 6.42 -11.47 4.17
CA ALA A 217 5.27 -12.21 4.67
C ALA A 217 5.06 -11.97 6.17
N ILE A 218 6.13 -12.01 6.98
CA ILE A 218 6.06 -11.69 8.40
C ILE A 218 5.60 -10.25 8.59
N SER A 219 6.21 -9.29 7.88
CA SER A 219 5.87 -7.87 7.97
C SER A 219 4.40 -7.60 7.65
N ALA A 220 3.92 -8.12 6.52
CA ALA A 220 2.56 -7.93 6.03
C ALA A 220 1.51 -8.56 6.95
N ASN A 221 1.77 -9.75 7.49
CA ASN A 221 0.83 -10.42 8.39
C ASN A 221 0.81 -9.76 9.78
N VAL A 222 1.97 -9.40 10.34
CA VAL A 222 2.03 -8.72 11.64
C VAL A 222 1.38 -7.33 11.56
N GLY A 223 1.66 -6.56 10.52
CA GLY A 223 1.02 -5.25 10.30
C GLY A 223 -0.50 -5.35 10.17
N LYS A 224 -1.03 -6.37 9.48
CA LYS A 224 -2.49 -6.59 9.36
C LYS A 224 -3.14 -7.07 10.66
N ALA A 225 -2.47 -7.95 11.41
CA ALA A 225 -3.05 -8.60 12.58
C ALA A 225 -3.09 -7.70 13.82
N ILE A 226 -2.23 -6.68 13.88
CA ILE A 226 -2.08 -5.80 15.04
C ILE A 226 -2.57 -4.39 14.69
N GLN A 227 -3.88 -4.25 14.52
CA GLN A 227 -4.54 -2.95 14.34
C GLN A 227 -4.71 -2.21 15.66
N VAL A 228 -3.63 -2.07 16.43
CA VAL A 228 -3.64 -1.22 17.63
C VAL A 228 -3.39 0.22 17.18
N ARG A 229 -4.18 1.17 17.66
CA ARG A 229 -3.90 2.60 17.45
C ARG A 229 -2.48 2.89 17.96
N ARG A 230 -1.54 3.12 17.03
CA ARG A 230 -0.10 3.45 17.25
C ARG A 230 0.85 2.26 17.48
N LEU A 231 0.77 1.22 16.63
CA LEU A 231 1.92 0.34 16.38
C LEU A 231 2.83 1.01 15.35
N TRP A 232 4.13 1.03 15.62
CA TRP A 232 5.16 1.31 14.61
C TRP A 232 6.15 0.16 14.63
N PHE A 233 6.71 -0.21 13.49
CA PHE A 233 7.76 -1.21 13.47
C PHE A 233 8.72 -1.05 12.31
N ALA A 234 9.91 -1.61 12.45
CA ALA A 234 10.97 -1.56 11.45
C ALA A 234 11.73 -2.89 11.42
N TYR A 235 12.19 -3.29 10.23
CA TYR A 235 13.19 -4.34 10.07
C TYR A 235 14.57 -3.70 10.05
N ILE A 236 15.42 -4.10 11.00
CA ILE A 236 16.74 -3.48 11.21
C ILE A 236 17.91 -4.29 10.63
N GLY A 237 17.62 -5.42 9.98
CA GLY A 237 18.63 -6.31 9.40
C GLY A 237 18.82 -7.62 10.18
N ALA A 238 19.55 -8.55 9.58
CA ALA A 238 19.92 -9.86 10.15
C ALA A 238 18.77 -10.62 10.85
N GLY A 239 17.59 -10.65 10.22
CA GLY A 239 16.40 -11.32 10.75
C GLY A 239 15.75 -10.62 11.94
N ARG A 240 16.12 -9.37 12.25
CA ARG A 240 15.64 -8.65 13.44
C ARG A 240 14.63 -7.55 13.10
N PHE A 241 13.54 -7.54 13.85
CA PHE A 241 12.52 -6.50 13.83
C PHE A 241 12.41 -5.83 15.19
N ILE A 242 12.08 -4.54 15.18
CA ILE A 242 11.73 -3.77 16.37
C ILE A 242 10.31 -3.24 16.21
N PHE A 243 9.48 -3.46 17.22
CA PHE A 243 8.12 -2.95 17.31
C PHE A 243 8.00 -1.98 18.48
N CYS A 244 7.20 -0.93 18.32
CA CYS A 244 6.83 0.01 19.35
C CYS A 244 5.32 0.21 19.39
N THR A 245 4.73 0.08 20.58
CA THR A 245 3.32 0.43 20.83
C THR A 245 3.24 1.61 21.79
N ILE A 246 2.41 2.61 21.49
CA ILE A 246 2.22 3.80 22.35
C ILE A 246 0.76 3.95 22.79
N GLY A 247 0.47 3.81 24.09
CA GLY A 247 -0.84 4.16 24.64
C GLY A 247 -1.18 3.51 25.98
N PRO A 248 -2.28 3.95 26.63
CA PRO A 248 -2.82 3.31 27.82
C PRO A 248 -3.48 2.00 27.41
N THR A 249 -2.69 0.96 27.19
CA THR A 249 -3.25 -0.38 27.20
C THR A 249 -3.57 -0.73 28.65
N GLY A 250 -4.87 -0.87 28.94
CA GLY A 250 -5.39 -1.71 30.04
C GLY A 250 -5.02 -3.19 29.90
N LEU A 251 -3.93 -3.49 29.20
CA LEU A 251 -3.43 -4.80 28.85
C LEU A 251 -1.92 -4.75 29.06
N ALA A 252 -1.52 -4.78 30.32
CA ALA A 252 -0.37 -5.58 30.71
C ALA A 252 -0.74 -7.06 30.50
N SER A 253 -1.01 -7.46 29.27
CA SER A 253 -1.23 -8.86 28.93
C SER A 253 -0.05 -9.32 28.09
N PRO A 254 0.52 -10.51 28.36
CA PRO A 254 1.48 -11.18 27.48
C PRO A 254 0.97 -11.34 26.02
N ALA A 255 -0.29 -11.02 25.75
CA ALA A 255 -0.96 -11.05 24.46
C ALA A 255 -0.25 -10.38 23.28
N ILE A 256 0.40 -9.20 23.38
CA ILE A 256 0.97 -8.57 22.16
C ILE A 256 2.23 -9.31 21.67
N PRO A 257 3.27 -9.53 22.49
CA PRO A 257 4.42 -10.34 22.08
C PRO A 257 4.02 -11.75 21.63
N ASP A 258 3.08 -12.39 22.34
CA ASP A 258 2.60 -13.73 21.98
C ASP A 258 1.81 -13.72 20.67
N ARG A 259 1.02 -12.67 20.40
CA ARG A 259 0.31 -12.49 19.14
C ARG A 259 1.27 -12.22 17.98
N ILE A 260 2.27 -11.37 18.18
CA ILE A 260 3.35 -11.17 17.20
C ILE A 260 4.01 -12.51 16.88
N ARG A 261 4.31 -13.32 17.90
CA ARG A 261 4.94 -14.64 17.73
C ARG A 261 4.05 -15.59 16.93
N GLU A 262 2.78 -15.71 17.30
CA GLU A 262 1.79 -16.57 16.63
C GLU A 262 1.66 -16.20 15.15
N VAL A 263 1.41 -14.92 14.87
CA VAL A 263 1.22 -14.42 13.49
C VAL A 263 2.48 -14.56 12.65
N ALA A 264 3.66 -14.28 13.22
CA ALA A 264 4.92 -14.43 12.52
C ALA A 264 5.22 -15.90 12.18
N ARG A 265 4.93 -16.84 13.11
CA ARG A 265 5.10 -18.27 12.87
C ARG A 265 4.15 -18.78 11.78
N GLU A 266 2.88 -18.39 11.82
CA GLU A 266 1.92 -18.74 10.77
C GLU A 266 2.35 -18.19 9.40
N ALA A 267 2.85 -16.95 9.36
CA ALA A 267 3.34 -16.33 8.13
C ALA A 267 4.56 -17.07 7.58
N ALA A 268 5.52 -17.43 8.44
CA ALA A 268 6.69 -18.21 8.06
C ALA A 268 6.32 -19.61 7.55
N HIS A 269 5.36 -20.28 8.19
CA HIS A 269 4.92 -21.62 7.79
C HIS A 269 4.24 -21.66 6.40
N LYS A 270 3.58 -20.57 5.99
CA LYS A 270 2.93 -20.45 4.67
C LYS A 270 3.92 -20.24 3.53
N ILE A 271 5.14 -19.79 3.82
CA ILE A 271 6.19 -19.65 2.83
C ILE A 271 6.92 -20.99 2.72
N THR A 272 6.66 -21.72 1.63
CA THR A 272 7.36 -22.97 1.35
C THR A 272 8.82 -22.68 0.97
N LEU A 273 9.70 -22.76 1.96
CA LEU A 273 11.15 -22.74 1.74
C LEU A 273 11.62 -24.16 1.34
N GLU A 274 12.34 -24.30 0.24
CA GLU A 274 12.89 -25.60 -0.19
C GLU A 274 13.80 -26.19 0.90
N GLY A 275 13.52 -27.43 1.35
CA GLY A 275 14.32 -28.13 2.37
C GLY A 275 13.79 -28.08 3.82
N ASN A 276 12.70 -27.36 4.07
CA ASN A 276 11.87 -27.30 5.29
C ASN A 276 12.53 -27.69 6.65
N PRO A 277 13.32 -26.80 7.26
CA PRO A 277 13.37 -26.65 8.70
C PRO A 277 12.36 -25.59 9.16
N GLU A 278 11.68 -25.85 10.27
CA GLU A 278 10.78 -24.90 10.91
C GLU A 278 11.55 -23.62 11.29
N VAL A 279 11.24 -22.48 10.64
CA VAL A 279 11.89 -21.19 10.93
C VAL A 279 11.62 -20.84 12.40
N ARG A 280 12.68 -20.85 13.22
CA ARG A 280 12.56 -20.54 14.64
C ARG A 280 12.49 -19.03 14.84
N ILE A 281 11.43 -18.59 15.52
CA ILE A 281 11.15 -17.18 15.78
C ILE A 281 11.07 -16.95 17.28
N SER A 282 11.90 -16.03 17.77
CA SER A 282 11.86 -15.55 19.15
C SER A 282 11.28 -14.13 19.21
N VAL A 283 10.38 -13.88 20.17
CA VAL A 283 9.76 -12.57 20.39
C VAL A 283 9.86 -12.24 21.87
N GLN A 284 10.48 -11.11 22.20
CA GLN A 284 10.82 -10.70 23.56
C GLN A 284 10.67 -9.19 23.74
N PRO A 285 10.19 -8.71 24.91
CA PRO A 285 10.24 -7.29 25.24
C PRO A 285 11.68 -6.81 25.42
N LEU A 286 11.97 -5.59 24.97
CA LEU A 286 13.29 -4.95 25.11
C LEU A 286 13.49 -4.23 26.45
N SER A 287 12.44 -4.19 27.28
CA SER A 287 12.47 -3.62 28.63
C SER A 287 11.48 -4.37 29.52
N GLU A 288 11.90 -4.67 30.76
CA GLU A 288 11.02 -5.27 31.78
C GLU A 288 9.97 -4.29 32.30
N ARG A 289 10.27 -2.99 32.24
CA ARG A 289 9.39 -1.91 32.70
C ARG A 289 8.87 -1.10 31.52
N ARG A 290 7.69 -0.50 31.69
CA ARG A 290 7.12 0.44 30.71
C ARG A 290 8.06 1.63 30.50
N ILE A 291 8.28 1.99 29.24
CA ILE A 291 9.16 3.09 28.89
C ILE A 291 8.34 4.37 28.84
N ILE A 292 8.71 5.33 29.68
CA ILE A 292 7.93 6.56 29.87
C ILE A 292 8.48 7.79 29.12
N SER A 293 9.76 7.75 28.72
CA SER A 293 10.43 8.87 28.06
C SER A 293 10.90 8.49 26.66
N ARG A 294 10.81 9.45 25.72
CA ARG A 294 11.31 9.29 24.35
C ARG A 294 12.82 8.99 24.31
N GLN A 295 13.60 9.57 25.23
CA GLN A 295 15.04 9.35 25.32
C GLN A 295 15.39 7.91 25.70
N ALA A 296 14.66 7.31 26.65
CA ALA A 296 14.87 5.92 27.04
C ALA A 296 14.53 4.96 25.88
N ALA A 297 13.43 5.23 25.15
CA ALA A 297 13.09 4.46 23.96
C ALA A 297 14.17 4.56 22.88
N LEU A 298 14.62 5.77 22.55
CA LEU A 298 15.68 6.02 21.56
C LEU A 298 16.99 5.32 21.93
N SER A 299 17.39 5.34 23.19
CA SER A 299 18.61 4.66 23.66
C SER A 299 18.54 3.14 23.43
N ILE A 300 17.39 2.52 23.69
CA ILE A 300 17.19 1.08 23.50
C ILE A 300 17.20 0.73 22.00
N ILE A 301 16.48 1.50 21.18
CA ILE A 301 16.35 1.25 19.73
C ILE A 301 17.72 1.39 19.04
N ARG A 302 18.47 2.44 19.37
CA ARG A 302 19.83 2.64 18.83
C ARG A 302 20.77 1.51 19.20
N LYS A 303 20.72 1.05 20.46
CA LYS A 303 21.53 -0.08 20.92
C LYS A 303 21.24 -1.35 20.11
N GLU A 304 19.97 -1.65 19.84
CA GLU A 304 19.60 -2.81 19.02
C GLU A 304 20.08 -2.68 17.57
N PHE A 305 19.95 -1.49 16.98
CA PHE A 305 20.44 -1.22 15.63
C PHE A 305 21.96 -1.33 15.52
N ASP A 306 22.71 -0.81 16.50
CA ASP A 306 24.17 -0.88 16.53
C ASP A 306 24.68 -2.33 16.61
N ILE A 307 23.98 -3.20 17.35
CA ILE A 307 24.32 -4.63 17.44
C ILE A 307 24.26 -5.29 16.06
N VAL A 308 23.18 -5.04 15.31
CA VAL A 308 22.99 -5.61 13.97
C VAL A 308 23.95 -5.00 12.96
N SER A 309 24.15 -3.68 12.99
CA SER A 309 25.05 -2.98 12.08
C SER A 309 26.50 -3.46 12.21
N ARG A 310 26.96 -3.76 13.43
CA ARG A 310 28.31 -4.34 13.65
C ARG A 310 28.42 -5.78 13.19
N ALA A 311 27.36 -6.57 13.35
CA ALA A 311 27.35 -7.97 12.91
C ALA A 311 27.39 -8.07 11.37
N SER A 312 26.61 -7.25 10.67
CA SER A 312 26.60 -7.19 9.20
C SER A 312 27.94 -6.66 8.63
N ALA A 313 28.60 -5.72 9.31
CA ALA A 313 29.92 -5.25 8.91
C ALA A 313 31.03 -6.31 9.06
N ALA A 314 30.86 -7.30 9.95
CA ALA A 314 31.80 -8.40 10.12
C ALA A 314 31.60 -9.56 9.12
N SER A 315 30.45 -9.60 8.43
CA SER A 315 30.10 -10.63 7.43
C SER A 315 30.29 -10.17 5.98
N LEU A 316 30.90 -9.01 5.75
CA LEU A 316 31.17 -8.51 4.40
C LEU A 316 32.19 -9.44 3.71
N PRO A 317 31.89 -9.98 2.52
CA PRO A 317 32.88 -10.73 1.75
C PRO A 317 34.04 -9.80 1.38
N THR A 318 35.26 -10.33 1.42
CA THR A 318 36.47 -9.60 1.01
C THR A 318 36.30 -9.09 -0.42
N ILE A 319 36.85 -7.91 -0.74
CA ILE A 319 36.75 -7.26 -2.06
C ILE A 319 37.10 -8.24 -3.20
N ASP A 320 38.09 -9.11 -2.99
CA ASP A 320 38.51 -10.16 -3.93
C ASP A 320 37.38 -11.14 -4.32
N ILE A 321 36.44 -11.44 -3.41
CA ILE A 321 35.31 -12.34 -3.67
C ILE A 321 34.26 -11.65 -4.52
N ILE A 322 34.03 -10.35 -4.28
CA ILE A 322 33.08 -9.53 -5.05
C ILE A 322 33.58 -9.33 -6.48
N GLU A 323 34.87 -9.02 -6.66
CA GLU A 323 35.48 -8.89 -7.98
C GLU A 323 35.40 -10.20 -8.78
N ASN A 324 35.80 -11.33 -8.18
CA ASN A 324 35.77 -12.62 -8.86
C ASN A 324 34.34 -13.03 -9.29
N HIS A 325 33.31 -12.73 -8.49
CA HIS A 325 31.92 -13.00 -8.87
C HIS A 325 31.37 -12.05 -9.93
N LEU A 326 31.83 -10.78 -9.95
CA LEU A 326 31.45 -9.83 -10.99
C LEU A 326 32.01 -10.27 -12.34
N PHE A 327 33.31 -10.60 -12.40
CA PHE A 327 33.98 -11.00 -13.64
C PHE A 327 33.48 -12.34 -14.17
N ALA A 328 33.25 -13.33 -13.30
CA ALA A 328 32.69 -14.63 -13.72
C ALA A 328 31.26 -14.52 -14.28
N LYS A 329 30.45 -13.55 -13.84
CA LYS A 329 29.11 -13.30 -14.39
C LYS A 329 29.17 -12.54 -15.73
N ILE A 330 30.10 -11.61 -15.86
CA ILE A 330 30.34 -10.87 -17.11
C ILE A 330 30.81 -11.83 -18.21
N ASP A 331 31.75 -12.71 -17.91
CA ASP A 331 32.26 -13.71 -18.87
C ASP A 331 31.16 -14.68 -19.33
N ASN A 332 30.21 -15.04 -18.46
CA ASN A 332 29.05 -15.86 -18.84
C ASN A 332 28.04 -15.13 -19.72
N ILE A 333 27.86 -13.82 -19.54
CA ILE A 333 26.97 -13.00 -20.39
C ILE A 333 27.58 -12.85 -21.80
N PHE A 334 28.89 -12.66 -21.89
CA PHE A 334 29.58 -12.57 -23.18
C PHE A 334 29.74 -13.95 -23.86
N SER A 335 29.94 -15.04 -23.12
CA SER A 335 30.02 -16.39 -23.69
C SER A 335 28.68 -16.93 -24.20
N ALA A 336 27.54 -16.45 -23.66
CA ALA A 336 26.21 -16.81 -24.14
C ALA A 336 25.77 -16.04 -25.39
N ALA A 337 26.42 -14.93 -25.71
CA ALA A 337 26.15 -14.13 -26.91
C ALA A 337 26.85 -14.68 -28.17
N ASP A 338 27.96 -15.41 -28.02
CA ASP A 338 28.79 -15.90 -29.14
C ASP A 338 28.38 -17.27 -29.72
N TYR A 339 27.21 -17.81 -29.36
CA TYR A 339 26.71 -19.11 -29.87
C TYR A 339 25.46 -19.03 -30.77
N ASN A 340 25.07 -17.83 -31.22
CA ASN A 340 23.94 -17.63 -32.14
C ASN A 340 24.34 -16.85 -33.42
N GLU A 341 25.41 -17.28 -34.10
CA GLU A 341 25.62 -16.98 -35.53
C GLU A 341 25.69 -18.27 -36.37
#